data_AF-A0A0S7EAS6-F1
#
_entry.id   AF-A0A0S7EAS6-F1
#
_cell.length_a   1.000
_cell.length_b   1.000
_cell.length_c   1.000
_cell.angle_alpha   90.00
_cell.angle_beta   90.00
_cell.angle_gamma   90.00
#
_symmetry.space_group_name_H-M   'P 1'
#
loop_
_entity.id
_entity.type
_entity.pdbx_description
1 polymer ?
#
loop_
_entity_poly.entity_id
_entity_poly.type
_entity_poly.pdbx_seq_one_letter_code
_entity_poly.pdbx_strand_id
1 'polypeptide(L)'
;MKKLPFLALIVLFSMCKSASHVATKPPKELTVDERIEKIKEEDRLPEEDDVMDLPDYAQVRDDFRSVTDKTKANYLRGMNASADNYSVVILTKGFKGENISIKGNSKTYYYAMTMSDLRSGIAKSIRVDNTQNIVLKDSYTGGSLTIESDHAKMFKFIYVMKNNANKETPFKVTFSNTLRPVR
;
A
#
# COMPACT_ATOMS: atom_id res chain seq x y z
N MET A 1 54.15 -23.14 72.89
CA MET A 1 55.10 -23.01 71.76
C MET A 1 54.33 -23.14 70.45
N LYS A 2 54.76 -22.38 69.44
CA LYS A 2 54.27 -22.27 68.04
C LYS A 2 53.03 -21.39 67.80
N LYS A 3 53.13 -20.65 66.69
CA LYS A 3 52.54 -19.35 66.35
C LYS A 3 51.61 -19.49 65.14
N LEU A 4 50.51 -18.71 65.13
CA LEU A 4 49.82 -18.04 63.99
C LEU A 4 49.41 -18.87 62.73
N PRO A 5 48.57 -18.35 61.78
CA PRO A 5 47.71 -17.16 61.79
C PRO A 5 46.30 -17.33 61.15
N PHE A 6 45.48 -16.28 61.32
CA PHE A 6 44.49 -15.70 60.39
C PHE A 6 43.75 -16.61 59.39
N LEU A 7 42.43 -16.74 59.58
CA LEU A 7 41.51 -16.91 58.46
C LEU A 7 40.53 -15.72 58.44
N ALA A 8 40.64 -14.92 57.38
CA ALA A 8 39.87 -13.71 57.15
C ALA A 8 38.41 -14.03 56.80
N LEU A 9 37.52 -13.28 57.44
CA LEU A 9 36.11 -13.14 57.12
C LEU A 9 35.97 -12.41 55.76
N ILE A 10 35.43 -13.07 54.74
CA ILE A 10 34.96 -12.39 53.51
C ILE A 10 33.50 -12.74 53.32
N VAL A 11 32.65 -11.78 53.67
CA VAL A 11 31.22 -11.74 53.33
C VAL A 11 31.14 -11.30 51.86
N LEU A 12 30.88 -12.23 50.95
CA LEU A 12 30.52 -11.91 49.58
C LEU A 12 29.05 -11.50 49.53
N PHE A 13 28.80 -10.19 49.51
CA PHE A 13 27.52 -9.64 49.07
C PHE A 13 27.30 -10.05 47.60
N SER A 14 26.36 -10.96 47.38
CA SER A 14 25.78 -11.23 46.07
C SER A 14 25.00 -9.99 45.62
N MET A 15 25.68 -9.06 44.94
CA MET A 15 25.03 -7.96 44.24
C MET A 15 24.34 -8.52 42.98
N CYS A 16 23.01 -8.53 43.02
CA CYS A 16 22.16 -8.58 41.84
C CYS A 16 22.57 -7.46 40.89
N LYS A 17 23.26 -7.80 39.81
CA LYS A 17 23.44 -6.89 38.68
C LYS A 17 22.13 -6.90 37.90
N SER A 18 21.18 -6.08 38.35
CA SER A 18 20.04 -5.69 37.54
C SER A 18 20.61 -5.06 36.28
N ALA A 19 20.58 -5.82 35.18
CA ALA A 19 20.73 -5.26 33.86
C ALA A 19 19.58 -4.25 33.72
N SER A 20 19.94 -2.97 33.80
CA SER A 20 19.10 -1.88 33.34
C SER A 20 18.83 -2.15 31.87
N HIS A 21 17.71 -2.81 31.58
CA HIS A 21 17.06 -2.69 30.29
C HIS A 21 16.88 -1.20 30.07
N VAL A 22 17.74 -0.63 29.23
CA VAL A 22 17.46 0.65 28.58
C VAL A 22 16.12 0.41 27.91
N ALA A 23 15.07 0.96 28.51
CA ALA A 23 13.77 1.04 27.89
C ALA A 23 13.94 2.00 26.72
N THR A 24 14.40 1.47 25.59
CA THR A 24 14.24 2.12 24.31
C THR A 24 12.74 2.26 24.17
N LYS A 25 12.23 3.48 24.38
CA LYS A 25 10.84 3.83 24.12
C LYS A 25 10.53 3.24 22.75
N PRO A 26 9.50 2.38 22.59
CA PRO A 26 9.18 1.81 21.30
C PRO A 26 9.08 2.99 20.31
N PRO A 27 9.67 2.87 19.10
CA PRO A 27 9.63 3.94 18.12
C PRO A 27 8.18 4.42 18.01
N LYS A 28 7.95 5.73 18.08
CA LYS A 28 6.61 6.28 17.88
C LYS A 28 6.14 5.77 16.51
N GLU A 29 5.13 4.91 16.50
CA GLU A 29 4.54 4.40 15.27
C GLU A 29 3.90 5.59 14.56
N LEU A 30 4.48 5.97 13.42
CA LEU A 30 4.01 7.10 12.63
C LEU A 30 2.68 6.73 11.99
N THR A 31 1.74 7.69 12.00
CA THR A 31 0.51 7.56 11.21
C THR A 31 0.85 7.53 9.72
N VAL A 32 -0.06 7.05 8.89
CA VAL A 32 0.14 7.01 7.44
C VAL A 32 0.39 8.40 6.87
N ASP A 33 -0.31 9.42 7.36
CA ASP A 33 -0.12 10.81 6.91
C ASP A 33 1.25 11.35 7.34
N GLU A 34 1.69 11.08 8.58
CA GLU A 34 3.04 11.45 9.04
C GLU A 34 4.14 10.77 8.21
N ARG A 35 3.93 9.50 7.81
CA ARG A 35 4.87 8.78 6.92
C ARG A 35 4.94 9.41 5.54
N ILE A 36 3.79 9.77 4.96
CA ILE A 36 3.72 10.42 3.65
C ILE A 36 4.42 11.77 3.68
N GLU A 37 4.21 12.56 4.73
CA GLU A 37 4.91 13.84 4.91
C GLU A 37 6.42 13.64 4.98
N LYS A 38 6.89 12.68 5.79
CA LYS A 38 8.31 12.34 5.88
C LYS A 38 8.90 11.89 4.54
N ILE A 39 8.19 11.04 3.79
CA ILE A 39 8.61 10.58 2.45
C ILE A 39 8.77 11.76 1.49
N LYS A 40 7.85 12.74 1.55
CA LYS A 40 7.93 13.96 0.75
C LYS A 40 9.11 14.85 1.15
N GLU A 41 9.40 14.96 2.45
CA GLU A 41 10.58 15.68 2.94
C GLU A 41 11.89 15.02 2.46
N GLU A 42 11.90 13.71 2.30
CA GLU A 42 13.03 12.92 1.77
C GLU A 42 13.13 12.94 0.23
N ASP A 43 12.24 13.65 -0.48
CA ASP A 43 12.15 13.73 -1.95
C ASP A 43 12.18 12.36 -2.65
N ARG A 44 11.51 11.37 -2.04
CA ARG A 44 11.37 10.02 -2.58
C ARG A 44 9.90 9.62 -2.72
N LEU A 45 9.67 8.49 -3.36
CA LEU A 45 8.33 7.90 -3.50
C LEU A 45 8.13 6.81 -2.45
N PRO A 46 6.88 6.52 -2.04
CA PRO A 46 6.61 5.41 -1.13
C PRO A 46 6.95 4.06 -1.75
N GLU A 47 7.53 3.18 -0.94
CA GLU A 47 7.92 1.81 -1.29
C GLU A 47 7.13 0.80 -0.43
N GLU A 48 7.38 -0.50 -0.63
CA GLU A 48 6.65 -1.56 0.09
C GLU A 48 6.82 -1.46 1.61
N ASP A 49 8.04 -1.23 2.09
CA ASP A 49 8.38 -1.15 3.51
C ASP A 49 7.74 0.06 4.22
N ASP A 50 7.27 1.05 3.46
CA ASP A 50 6.55 2.21 4.03
C ASP A 50 5.08 1.87 4.35
N VAL A 51 4.52 0.83 3.71
CA VAL A 51 3.10 0.49 3.81
C VAL A 51 2.84 -0.39 5.02
N MET A 52 1.98 0.11 5.92
CA MET A 52 1.54 -0.66 7.08
C MET A 52 0.44 -1.65 6.71
N ASP A 53 0.54 -2.87 7.24
CA ASP A 53 -0.47 -3.92 7.15
C ASP A 53 -1.00 -4.14 5.72
N LEU A 54 -0.07 -4.36 4.77
CA LEU A 54 -0.44 -4.63 3.40
C LEU A 54 -1.27 -5.92 3.32
N PRO A 55 -2.51 -5.87 2.78
CA PRO A 55 -3.40 -7.03 2.81
C PRO A 55 -3.01 -8.08 1.76
N ASP A 56 -3.35 -9.34 2.00
CA ASP A 56 -2.98 -10.49 1.14
C ASP A 56 -3.42 -10.38 -0.34
N TYR A 57 -4.45 -9.57 -0.62
CA TYR A 57 -4.91 -9.31 -1.98
C TYR A 57 -4.04 -8.31 -2.74
N ALA A 58 -3.11 -7.63 -2.06
CA ALA A 58 -2.33 -6.51 -2.55
C ALA A 58 -0.82 -6.80 -2.57
N GLN A 59 -0.11 -6.00 -3.35
CA GLN A 59 1.35 -5.94 -3.42
C GLN A 59 1.74 -4.50 -3.79
N VAL A 60 2.97 -4.08 -3.47
CA VAL A 60 3.56 -2.82 -3.98
C VAL A 60 4.59 -3.16 -5.04
N ARG A 61 4.51 -2.55 -6.22
CA ARG A 61 5.47 -2.81 -7.30
C ARG A 61 5.70 -1.60 -8.18
N ASP A 62 6.98 -1.33 -8.45
CA ASP A 62 7.44 -0.32 -9.40
C ASP A 62 8.49 -0.85 -10.39
N ASP A 63 8.79 -2.14 -10.34
CA ASP A 63 9.84 -2.85 -11.10
C ASP A 63 9.49 -3.12 -12.58
N PHE A 64 8.34 -2.65 -13.05
CA PHE A 64 7.89 -2.88 -14.41
C PHE A 64 8.29 -1.74 -15.36
N ARG A 65 8.24 -2.03 -16.67
CA ARG A 65 8.52 -1.03 -17.71
C ARG A 65 7.66 0.22 -17.50
N SER A 66 8.31 1.37 -17.34
CA SER A 66 7.67 2.66 -17.16
C SER A 66 7.58 3.46 -18.46
N VAL A 67 6.65 4.41 -18.50
CA VAL A 67 6.69 5.53 -19.46
C VAL A 67 7.62 6.63 -18.96
N THR A 68 7.94 7.60 -19.81
CA THR A 68 8.70 8.79 -19.38
C THR A 68 7.89 9.63 -18.38
N ASP A 69 8.56 10.39 -17.51
CA ASP A 69 7.87 11.29 -16.58
C ASP A 69 6.99 12.32 -17.27
N LYS A 70 7.42 12.82 -18.44
CA LYS A 70 6.60 13.71 -19.29
C LYS A 70 5.31 13.04 -19.72
N THR A 71 5.38 11.77 -20.14
CA THR A 71 4.19 10.99 -20.52
C THR A 71 3.29 10.75 -19.31
N LYS A 72 3.85 10.38 -18.15
CA LYS A 72 3.13 10.20 -16.89
C LYS A 72 2.39 11.48 -16.47
N ALA A 73 3.08 12.62 -16.50
CA ALA A 73 2.50 13.92 -16.16
C ALA A 73 1.37 14.32 -17.13
N ASN A 74 1.55 14.09 -18.44
CA ASN A 74 0.50 14.36 -19.43
C ASN A 74 -0.72 13.45 -19.24
N TYR A 75 -0.49 12.17 -18.92
CA TYR A 75 -1.55 11.21 -18.64
C TYR A 75 -2.37 11.64 -17.41
N LEU A 76 -1.72 11.99 -16.30
CA LEU A 76 -2.38 12.45 -15.09
C LEU A 76 -3.15 13.75 -15.32
N ARG A 77 -2.61 14.68 -16.11
CA ARG A 77 -3.31 15.92 -16.49
C ARG A 77 -4.57 15.63 -17.29
N GLY A 78 -4.49 14.73 -18.28
CA GLY A 78 -5.66 14.31 -19.07
C GLY A 78 -6.74 13.62 -18.23
N MET A 79 -6.35 12.97 -17.13
CA MET A 79 -7.25 12.35 -16.16
C MET A 79 -7.74 13.32 -15.07
N ASN A 80 -7.26 14.57 -15.03
CA ASN A 80 -7.43 15.51 -13.91
C ASN A 80 -7.00 14.92 -12.55
N ALA A 81 -5.94 14.11 -12.56
CA ALA A 81 -5.45 13.32 -11.42
C ALA A 81 -4.03 13.73 -10.97
N SER A 82 -3.58 14.93 -11.35
CA SER A 82 -2.24 15.41 -10.98
C SER A 82 -2.11 15.77 -9.51
N ALA A 83 -3.19 16.20 -8.85
CA ALA A 83 -3.17 16.57 -7.43
C ALA A 83 -2.97 15.35 -6.52
N ASP A 84 -2.41 15.58 -5.34
CA ASP A 84 -2.05 14.53 -4.37
C ASP A 84 -3.24 13.75 -3.83
N ASN A 85 -4.40 14.42 -3.69
CA ASN A 85 -5.65 13.82 -3.24
C ASN A 85 -6.35 12.94 -4.31
N TYR A 86 -5.68 12.70 -5.44
CA TYR A 86 -6.17 11.81 -6.47
C TYR A 86 -5.18 10.70 -6.80
N SER A 87 -5.73 9.51 -6.99
CA SER A 87 -5.04 8.36 -7.58
C SER A 87 -5.81 7.90 -8.83
N VAL A 88 -5.19 7.04 -9.63
CA VAL A 88 -5.82 6.44 -10.81
C VAL A 88 -5.95 4.94 -10.58
N VAL A 89 -7.19 4.46 -10.48
CA VAL A 89 -7.49 3.02 -10.54
C VAL A 89 -7.43 2.59 -12.01
N ILE A 90 -6.59 1.61 -12.29
CA ILE A 90 -6.41 1.04 -13.62
C ILE A 90 -6.88 -0.41 -13.59
N LEU A 91 -8.07 -0.65 -14.13
CA LEU A 91 -8.59 -2.00 -14.35
C LEU A 91 -7.78 -2.63 -15.48
N THR A 92 -7.16 -3.77 -15.20
CA THR A 92 -6.23 -4.46 -16.10
C THR A 92 -6.84 -5.72 -16.72
N LYS A 93 -6.22 -6.89 -16.53
CA LYS A 93 -6.62 -8.17 -17.12
C LYS A 93 -7.72 -8.84 -16.30
N GLY A 94 -8.47 -9.72 -16.96
CA GLY A 94 -9.42 -10.63 -16.32
C GLY A 94 -10.89 -10.21 -16.36
N PHE A 95 -11.18 -9.01 -16.90
CA PHE A 95 -12.54 -8.51 -17.09
C PHE A 95 -13.10 -8.99 -18.44
N LYS A 96 -14.28 -9.59 -18.44
CA LYS A 96 -14.86 -10.34 -19.58
C LYS A 96 -16.27 -9.87 -19.99
N GLY A 97 -16.66 -8.65 -19.64
CA GLY A 97 -17.97 -8.09 -19.98
C GLY A 97 -18.99 -8.08 -18.84
N GLU A 98 -18.55 -8.23 -17.59
CA GLU A 98 -19.36 -7.98 -16.40
C GLU A 98 -19.47 -6.49 -16.07
N ASN A 99 -20.49 -6.10 -15.30
CA ASN A 99 -20.53 -4.75 -14.76
C ASN A 99 -19.60 -4.64 -13.54
N ILE A 100 -18.70 -3.67 -13.59
CA ILE A 100 -17.84 -3.31 -12.47
C ILE A 100 -18.30 -1.98 -11.91
N SER A 101 -18.42 -1.91 -10.59
CA SER A 101 -18.65 -0.66 -9.87
C SER A 101 -17.41 -0.26 -9.09
N ILE A 102 -17.05 1.01 -9.16
CA ILE A 102 -16.02 1.64 -8.31
C ILE A 102 -16.68 2.84 -7.64
N LYS A 103 -16.73 2.81 -6.31
CA LYS A 103 -17.39 3.83 -5.50
C LYS A 103 -16.47 4.31 -4.40
N GLY A 104 -16.57 5.60 -4.08
CA GLY A 104 -16.11 6.14 -2.82
C GLY A 104 -17.30 6.26 -1.86
N ASN A 105 -17.03 6.79 -0.67
CA ASN A 105 -18.06 7.13 0.31
C ASN A 105 -19.05 8.16 -0.24
N SER A 106 -18.57 9.18 -0.97
CA SER A 106 -19.39 10.32 -1.41
C SER A 106 -19.96 10.20 -2.83
N LYS A 107 -19.40 9.36 -3.70
CA LYS A 107 -19.86 9.23 -5.09
C LYS A 107 -19.48 7.92 -5.74
N THR A 108 -20.17 7.61 -6.84
CA THR A 108 -19.76 6.55 -7.77
C THR A 108 -18.77 7.11 -8.79
N TYR A 109 -17.57 6.54 -8.90
CA TYR A 109 -16.58 6.94 -9.91
C TYR A 109 -16.81 6.23 -11.24
N TYR A 110 -17.31 4.99 -11.19
CA TYR A 110 -17.51 4.16 -12.37
C TYR A 110 -18.58 3.09 -12.13
N TYR A 111 -19.42 2.88 -13.13
CA TYR A 111 -20.35 1.75 -13.20
C TYR A 111 -20.65 1.46 -14.67
N ALA A 112 -20.04 0.42 -15.23
CA ALA A 112 -20.33 -0.01 -16.59
C ALA A 112 -19.84 -1.44 -16.85
N MET A 113 -20.28 -1.99 -17.98
CA MET A 113 -19.75 -3.21 -18.55
C MET A 113 -18.26 -3.02 -18.87
N THR A 114 -17.42 -3.90 -18.34
CA THR A 114 -15.96 -3.78 -18.40
C THR A 114 -15.35 -5.00 -19.07
N MET A 115 -14.53 -4.76 -20.08
CA MET A 115 -13.81 -5.81 -20.79
C MET A 115 -12.35 -5.39 -20.96
N SER A 116 -11.43 -6.28 -20.64
CA SER A 116 -10.01 -6.05 -20.86
C SER A 116 -9.71 -6.04 -22.36
N ASP A 117 -9.01 -5.01 -22.84
CA ASP A 117 -8.43 -5.03 -24.17
C ASP A 117 -7.34 -6.09 -24.24
N LEU A 118 -7.42 -7.02 -25.20
CA LEU A 118 -6.50 -8.17 -25.28
C LEU A 118 -5.07 -7.77 -25.64
N ARG A 119 -4.89 -6.65 -26.35
CA ARG A 119 -3.57 -6.18 -26.78
C ARG A 119 -2.84 -5.52 -25.61
N SER A 120 -3.47 -4.52 -25.01
CA SER A 120 -2.88 -3.71 -23.94
C SER A 120 -3.04 -4.32 -22.54
N GLY A 121 -4.01 -5.20 -22.34
CA GLY A 121 -4.37 -5.74 -21.05
C GLY A 121 -4.99 -4.70 -20.11
N ILE A 122 -5.45 -3.56 -20.63
CA ILE A 122 -6.13 -2.50 -19.88
C ILE A 122 -7.61 -2.53 -20.23
N ALA A 123 -8.47 -2.52 -19.22
CA ALA A 123 -9.92 -2.42 -19.40
C ALA A 123 -10.40 -0.98 -19.25
N LYS A 124 -9.95 -0.28 -18.20
CA LYS A 124 -10.37 1.10 -17.92
C LYS A 124 -9.41 1.80 -16.97
N SER A 125 -9.28 3.10 -17.13
CA SER A 125 -8.63 3.97 -16.14
C SER A 125 -9.66 4.93 -15.55
N ILE A 126 -9.65 5.08 -14.24
CA ILE A 126 -10.62 5.86 -13.47
C ILE A 126 -9.88 6.71 -12.46
N ARG A 127 -10.10 8.03 -12.49
CA ARG A 127 -9.64 8.90 -11.40
C ARG A 127 -10.50 8.68 -10.16
N VAL A 128 -9.87 8.46 -9.03
CA VAL A 128 -10.50 8.31 -7.73
C VAL A 128 -9.94 9.34 -6.75
N ASP A 129 -10.77 9.76 -5.81
CA ASP A 129 -10.33 10.53 -4.65
C ASP A 129 -9.79 9.55 -3.62
N ASN A 130 -8.52 9.72 -3.26
CA ASN A 130 -7.78 8.76 -2.43
C ASN A 130 -7.86 9.07 -0.93
N THR A 131 -8.56 10.14 -0.54
CA THR A 131 -8.76 10.49 0.88
C THR A 131 -9.93 9.71 1.51
N GLN A 132 -10.54 8.80 0.75
CA GLN A 132 -11.67 7.98 1.16
C GLN A 132 -11.49 6.55 0.67
N ASN A 133 -12.15 5.61 1.35
CA ASN A 133 -12.13 4.21 0.94
C ASN A 133 -12.74 4.04 -0.44
N ILE A 134 -12.15 3.14 -1.23
CA ILE A 134 -12.58 2.84 -2.58
C ILE A 134 -13.10 1.42 -2.61
N VAL A 135 -14.40 1.26 -2.89
CA VAL A 135 -15.06 -0.03 -2.96
C VAL A 135 -15.20 -0.44 -4.42
N LEU A 136 -14.66 -1.60 -4.77
CA LEU A 136 -14.81 -2.27 -6.05
C LEU A 136 -15.80 -3.42 -5.91
N LYS A 137 -16.74 -3.54 -6.85
CA LYS A 137 -17.73 -4.62 -6.88
C LYS A 137 -17.85 -5.22 -8.27
N ASP A 138 -17.88 -6.54 -8.33
CA ASP A 138 -18.16 -7.33 -9.53
C ASP A 138 -19.63 -7.81 -9.50
N SER A 139 -20.42 -7.45 -10.51
CA SER A 139 -21.81 -7.90 -10.61
C SER A 139 -21.95 -9.40 -10.94
N TYR A 140 -20.95 -10.01 -11.56
CA TYR A 140 -21.01 -11.41 -11.99
C TYR A 140 -20.79 -12.37 -10.82
N THR A 141 -19.77 -12.12 -10.00
CA THR A 141 -19.51 -12.94 -8.80
C THR A 141 -20.26 -12.44 -7.56
N GLY A 142 -20.68 -11.17 -7.55
CA GLY A 142 -21.16 -10.49 -6.35
C GLY A 142 -20.03 -10.04 -5.40
N GLY A 143 -18.79 -10.45 -5.68
CA GLY A 143 -17.62 -10.17 -4.86
C GLY A 143 -17.26 -8.70 -4.80
N SER A 144 -16.60 -8.32 -3.72
CA SER A 144 -16.20 -6.95 -3.45
C SER A 144 -14.82 -6.86 -2.83
N LEU A 145 -14.17 -5.73 -3.03
CA LEU A 145 -12.92 -5.38 -2.39
C LEU A 145 -12.97 -3.92 -1.95
N THR A 146 -12.60 -3.65 -0.71
CA THR A 146 -12.36 -2.29 -0.23
C THR A 146 -10.87 -2.02 -0.21
N ILE A 147 -10.46 -0.96 -0.88
CA ILE A 147 -9.12 -0.39 -0.80
C ILE A 147 -9.21 0.76 0.20
N GLU A 148 -8.51 0.62 1.32
CA GLU A 148 -8.49 1.62 2.39
C GLU A 148 -7.78 2.89 1.91
N SER A 149 -8.26 4.05 2.38
CA SER A 149 -7.69 5.35 2.00
C SER A 149 -6.21 5.45 2.37
N ASP A 150 -5.81 4.82 3.48
CA ASP A 150 -4.43 4.76 3.96
C ASP A 150 -3.46 4.13 2.96
N HIS A 151 -3.87 3.08 2.25
CA HIS A 151 -3.06 2.54 1.16
C HIS A 151 -3.20 3.36 -0.12
N ALA A 152 -4.42 3.84 -0.42
CA ALA A 152 -4.69 4.56 -1.67
C ALA A 152 -3.94 5.90 -1.77
N LYS A 153 -3.80 6.63 -0.66
CA LYS A 153 -3.14 7.95 -0.61
C LYS A 153 -1.62 7.89 -0.84
N MET A 154 -1.00 6.72 -0.60
CA MET A 154 0.44 6.53 -0.77
C MET A 154 0.86 6.38 -2.23
N PHE A 155 -0.03 5.96 -3.13
CA PHE A 155 0.34 5.60 -4.49
C PHE A 155 -0.50 6.29 -5.55
N LYS A 156 0.17 6.75 -6.62
CA LYS A 156 -0.51 7.45 -7.71
C LYS A 156 -1.33 6.50 -8.60
N PHE A 157 -0.89 5.25 -8.77
CA PHE A 157 -1.56 4.24 -9.58
C PHE A 157 -1.95 3.02 -8.75
N ILE A 158 -3.18 2.56 -8.96
CA ILE A 158 -3.75 1.39 -8.29
C ILE A 158 -4.20 0.43 -9.40
N TYR A 159 -3.38 -0.56 -9.72
CA TYR A 159 -3.71 -1.55 -10.74
C TYR A 159 -4.59 -2.64 -10.14
N VAL A 160 -5.72 -2.90 -10.77
CA VAL A 160 -6.65 -3.94 -10.33
C VAL A 160 -6.74 -4.99 -11.43
N MET A 161 -6.29 -6.20 -11.11
CA MET A 161 -6.49 -7.38 -11.94
C MET A 161 -7.66 -8.17 -11.38
N LYS A 162 -8.45 -8.76 -12.26
CA LYS A 162 -9.50 -9.69 -11.86
C LYS A 162 -9.01 -11.13 -11.97
N ASN A 163 -9.24 -11.90 -10.91
CA ASN A 163 -9.03 -13.33 -10.88
C ASN A 163 -10.16 -13.99 -10.08
N ASN A 164 -10.99 -14.78 -10.77
CA ASN A 164 -12.16 -15.44 -10.17
C ASN A 164 -11.80 -16.69 -9.33
N ALA A 165 -10.52 -16.92 -9.00
CA ALA A 165 -10.10 -18.01 -8.11
C ALA A 165 -10.77 -17.90 -6.73
N ASN A 166 -10.91 -16.66 -6.21
CA ASN A 166 -11.75 -16.36 -5.06
C ASN A 166 -12.95 -15.52 -5.55
N LYS A 167 -14.17 -16.02 -5.38
CA LYS A 167 -15.38 -15.31 -5.83
C LYS A 167 -15.81 -14.19 -4.89
N GLU A 168 -15.46 -14.27 -3.61
CA GLU A 168 -15.79 -13.22 -2.62
C GLU A 168 -14.90 -11.99 -2.82
N THR A 169 -13.62 -12.24 -3.12
CA THR A 169 -12.63 -11.19 -3.42
C THR A 169 -11.95 -11.47 -4.76
N PRO A 170 -12.63 -11.22 -5.90
CA PRO A 170 -12.14 -11.59 -7.22
C PRO A 170 -11.06 -10.64 -7.76
N PHE A 171 -10.45 -9.83 -6.90
CA PHE A 171 -9.56 -8.75 -7.29
C PHE A 171 -8.18 -8.95 -6.65
N LYS A 172 -7.14 -8.68 -7.43
CA LYS A 172 -5.76 -8.49 -6.95
C LYS A 172 -5.33 -7.07 -7.23
N VAL A 173 -4.72 -6.43 -6.24
CA VAL A 173 -4.30 -5.03 -6.29
C VAL A 173 -2.80 -4.94 -6.41
N THR A 174 -2.32 -3.96 -7.17
CA THR A 174 -0.91 -3.57 -7.19
C THR A 174 -0.84 -2.07 -7.07
N PHE A 175 -0.27 -1.62 -5.95
CA PHE A 175 0.01 -0.21 -5.69
C PHE A 175 1.34 0.16 -6.34
N SER A 176 1.42 1.35 -6.93
CA SER A 176 2.58 1.76 -7.71
C SER A 176 2.61 3.27 -7.97
N ASN A 177 3.81 3.81 -8.11
CA ASN A 177 4.05 5.17 -8.61
C ASN A 177 4.47 5.18 -10.10
N THR A 178 4.54 4.00 -10.71
CA THR A 178 4.97 3.76 -12.08
C THR A 178 3.77 3.58 -13.00
N LEU A 179 3.74 4.34 -14.10
CA LEU A 179 2.71 4.19 -15.14
C LEU A 179 3.18 3.21 -16.22
N ARG A 180 2.46 2.10 -16.38
CA ARG A 180 2.72 1.09 -17.41
C ARG A 180 2.41 1.65 -18.80
N PRO A 181 3.28 1.42 -19.80
CA PRO A 181 2.95 1.72 -21.20
C PRO A 181 1.78 0.88 -21.67
N VAL A 182 0.74 1.55 -22.19
CA VAL A 182 -0.34 0.92 -22.95
C VAL A 182 0.21 0.63 -24.35
N ARG A 183 0.39 -0.63 -24.73
CA ARG A 183 0.85 -1.04 -26.07
C ARG A 183 -0.10 -2.07 -26.63
#